data_AF-A0A956TGT7-F1
#
_entry.id   AF-A0A956TGT7-F1
#
_cell.length_a   1.000
_cell.length_b   1.000
_cell.length_c   1.000
_cell.angle_alpha   90.00
_cell.angle_beta   90.00
_cell.angle_gamma   90.00
#
_symmetry.space_group_name_H-M   'P 1'
#
loop_
_entity.id
_entity.type
_entity.pdbx_description
1 polymer ?
#
loop_
_entity_poly.entity_id
_entity_poly.type
_entity_poly.pdbx_seq_one_letter_code
_entity_poly.pdbx_strand_id
1 'polypeptide(L)'
;MLAYDLALDAPAELVRLVDGLAGHERTVAMANGELLHRAAGSLQNGSRDGSPVERMLQASLMDFARPEQHYSLAEDTFEGAQDTGLQPAQVVRLVSALSGQAVETREIDLDGLRALVKATNGRAPVVIRWSSDPDGKHSYHMVMATAVSGEHVYYRNPWGNRGDQDETLEGAREVFKNGFERMALGEFEGRIAWAVLPAGWAPPPPEPLLLTDPVRPEPPRGFFGRLWDSLFG
;
A
#
# COMPACT_ATOMS: atom_id res chain seq x y z
N MET A 1 8.97 -0.28 -1.46
CA MET A 1 8.12 -0.44 -0.24
C MET A 1 7.52 -1.83 -0.09
N LEU A 2 6.80 -2.38 -1.08
CA LEU A 2 6.21 -3.73 -0.91
C LEU A 2 7.23 -4.79 -0.47
N ALA A 3 8.42 -4.81 -1.08
CA ALA A 3 9.47 -5.76 -0.69
C ALA A 3 9.90 -5.59 0.78
N TYR A 4 9.96 -4.36 1.28
CA TYR A 4 10.27 -4.09 2.68
C TYR A 4 9.12 -4.50 3.60
N ASP A 5 7.86 -4.20 3.23
CA ASP A 5 6.69 -4.58 4.04
C ASP A 5 6.60 -6.09 4.15
N LEU A 6 6.78 -6.80 3.03
CA LEU A 6 6.91 -8.25 3.03
C LEU A 6 8.11 -8.70 3.87
N ALA A 7 9.27 -8.02 3.81
CA ALA A 7 10.43 -8.40 4.64
C ALA A 7 10.14 -8.31 6.14
N LEU A 8 9.38 -7.30 6.59
CA LEU A 8 9.05 -7.13 8.00
C LEU A 8 7.93 -8.05 8.46
N ASP A 9 6.90 -8.21 7.63
CA ASP A 9 5.63 -8.77 8.06
C ASP A 9 5.43 -10.22 7.60
N ALA A 10 6.06 -10.57 6.48
CA ALA A 10 5.87 -11.83 5.79
C ALA A 10 7.19 -12.28 5.11
N PRO A 11 8.32 -12.40 5.83
CA PRO A 11 9.62 -12.61 5.19
C PRO A 11 9.69 -13.90 4.37
N ALA A 12 8.97 -14.94 4.78
CA ALA A 12 8.84 -16.17 4.00
C ALA A 12 8.14 -15.93 2.66
N GLU A 13 7.11 -15.08 2.62
CA GLU A 13 6.41 -14.71 1.39
C GLU A 13 7.31 -13.91 0.46
N LEU A 14 8.10 -12.96 1.01
CA LEU A 14 9.10 -12.25 0.21
C LEU A 14 10.08 -13.22 -0.46
N VAL A 15 10.66 -14.14 0.33
CA VAL A 15 11.62 -15.12 -0.19
C VAL A 15 10.98 -15.99 -1.26
N ARG A 16 9.76 -16.48 -1.02
CA ARG A 16 9.02 -17.32 -1.97
C ARG A 16 8.76 -16.61 -3.30
N LEU A 17 8.30 -15.36 -3.24
CA LEU A 17 8.08 -14.56 -4.45
C LEU A 17 9.38 -14.27 -5.19
N VAL A 18 10.43 -13.87 -4.47
CA VAL A 18 11.73 -13.56 -5.07
C VAL A 18 12.36 -14.80 -5.70
N ASP A 19 12.35 -15.94 -5.02
CA ASP A 19 12.91 -17.20 -5.51
C ASP A 19 12.20 -17.67 -6.78
N GLY A 20 10.86 -17.69 -6.79
CA GLY A 20 10.10 -18.10 -7.98
C GLY A 20 10.28 -17.16 -9.18
N LEU A 21 10.34 -15.85 -8.95
CA LEU A 21 10.58 -14.87 -10.03
C LEU A 21 12.03 -14.85 -10.51
N ALA A 22 13.00 -15.08 -9.63
CA ALA A 22 14.42 -15.15 -9.97
C ALA A 22 14.81 -16.50 -10.61
N GLY A 23 14.04 -17.56 -10.32
CA GLY A 23 14.27 -18.92 -10.78
C GLY A 23 14.16 -19.13 -12.29
N HIS A 24 14.38 -20.37 -12.72
CA HIS A 24 14.41 -20.75 -14.15
C HIS A 24 13.09 -20.44 -14.86
N GLU A 25 11.96 -20.85 -14.27
CA GLU A 25 10.62 -20.65 -14.84
C GLU A 25 10.15 -19.20 -14.75
N ARG A 26 10.74 -18.39 -13.85
CA ARG A 26 10.41 -16.98 -13.64
C ARG A 26 8.93 -16.76 -13.29
N THR A 27 8.35 -17.71 -12.55
CA THR A 27 6.95 -17.71 -12.16
C THR A 27 6.79 -18.18 -10.73
N VAL A 28 5.78 -17.65 -10.05
CA VAL A 28 5.41 -18.07 -8.70
C VAL A 28 3.89 -18.08 -8.55
N ALA A 29 3.33 -19.13 -7.95
CA ALA A 29 1.89 -19.17 -7.65
C ALA A 29 1.55 -18.17 -6.53
N MET A 30 0.45 -17.45 -6.64
CA MET A 30 -0.05 -16.50 -5.65
C MET A 30 -0.98 -17.21 -4.65
N ALA A 31 -1.38 -16.53 -3.58
CA ALA A 31 -2.24 -17.14 -2.55
C ALA A 31 -3.62 -17.56 -3.12
N ASN A 32 -4.10 -16.91 -4.18
CA ASN A 32 -5.32 -17.29 -4.88
C ASN A 32 -5.11 -18.38 -5.97
N GLY A 33 -3.89 -18.91 -6.12
CA GLY A 33 -3.54 -19.93 -7.11
C GLY A 33 -3.19 -19.42 -8.50
N GLU A 34 -3.38 -18.12 -8.80
CA GLU A 34 -2.94 -17.54 -10.07
C GLU A 34 -1.41 -17.47 -10.15
N LEU A 35 -0.85 -17.40 -11.35
CA LEU A 35 0.59 -17.29 -11.56
C LEU A 35 1.01 -15.83 -11.69
N LEU A 36 1.98 -15.43 -10.88
CA LEU A 36 2.74 -14.21 -11.06
C LEU A 36 3.97 -14.51 -11.92
N HIS A 37 4.07 -13.82 -13.05
CA HIS A 37 5.19 -13.95 -13.98
C HIS A 37 6.18 -12.80 -13.77
N ARG A 38 7.48 -13.07 -13.91
CA ARG A 38 8.47 -12.00 -13.91
C ARG A 38 8.27 -11.10 -15.13
N ALA A 39 8.04 -9.81 -14.90
CA ALA A 39 7.94 -8.83 -15.96
C ALA A 39 9.21 -8.78 -16.84
N ALA A 40 9.01 -8.58 -18.14
CA ALA A 40 10.13 -8.44 -19.07
C ALA A 40 10.96 -7.19 -18.72
N GLY A 41 12.29 -7.30 -18.80
CA GLY A 41 13.17 -6.16 -18.51
C GLY A 41 13.24 -5.73 -17.04
N SER A 42 12.55 -6.40 -16.11
CA SER A 42 12.47 -5.99 -14.70
C SER A 42 13.82 -5.96 -13.95
N LEU A 43 14.84 -6.63 -14.50
CA LEU A 43 16.21 -6.67 -13.98
C LEU A 43 17.17 -5.76 -14.76
N GLN A 44 16.72 -5.12 -15.85
CA GLN A 44 17.56 -4.17 -16.56
C GLN A 44 17.86 -2.98 -15.63
N ASN A 45 19.05 -2.41 -15.78
CA ASN A 45 19.42 -1.17 -15.10
C ASN A 45 18.63 -0.02 -15.74
N GLY A 46 17.38 0.14 -15.32
CA GLY A 46 16.55 1.30 -15.65
C GLY A 46 16.95 2.52 -14.84
N SER A 47 16.52 3.69 -15.31
CA SER A 47 16.77 5.04 -14.78
C SER A 47 16.25 5.32 -13.36
N ARG A 48 15.84 4.30 -12.60
CA ARG A 48 15.14 4.49 -11.32
C ARG A 48 15.82 3.79 -10.14
N ASP A 49 15.88 4.54 -9.05
CA ASP A 49 16.33 4.09 -7.74
C ASP A 49 15.43 2.97 -7.20
N GLY A 50 16.06 1.90 -6.72
CA GLY A 50 15.41 0.73 -6.13
C GLY A 50 16.32 -0.48 -6.26
N SER A 51 16.26 -1.41 -5.32
CA SER A 51 17.03 -2.66 -5.44
C SER A 51 16.51 -3.51 -6.62
N PRO A 52 17.33 -4.42 -7.19
CA PRO A 52 16.87 -5.36 -8.22
C PRO A 52 15.63 -6.16 -7.80
N VAL A 53 15.52 -6.50 -6.50
CA VAL A 53 14.35 -7.18 -5.92
C VAL A 53 13.10 -6.31 -5.99
N GLU A 54 13.19 -5.04 -5.58
CA GLU A 54 12.06 -4.11 -5.63
C GLU A 54 11.58 -3.88 -7.05
N ARG A 55 12.51 -3.65 -7.99
CA ARG A 55 12.17 -3.46 -9.42
C ARG A 55 11.48 -4.70 -10.00
N MET A 56 12.02 -5.88 -9.72
CA MET A 56 11.43 -7.15 -10.15
C MET A 56 10.02 -7.34 -9.61
N LEU A 57 9.83 -7.18 -8.31
CA LEU A 57 8.51 -7.35 -7.68
C LEU A 57 7.52 -6.30 -8.18
N GLN A 58 7.90 -5.02 -8.21
CA GLN A 58 7.03 -3.94 -8.67
C GLN A 58 6.54 -4.19 -10.09
N ALA A 59 7.44 -4.40 -11.06
CA ALA A 59 7.02 -4.60 -12.45
C ALA A 59 6.14 -5.84 -12.62
N SER A 60 6.52 -6.96 -11.99
CA SER A 60 5.76 -8.21 -12.09
C SER A 60 4.34 -8.08 -11.54
N LEU A 61 4.18 -7.37 -10.42
CA LEU A 61 2.87 -7.17 -9.79
C LEU A 61 2.01 -6.16 -10.55
N MET A 62 2.63 -5.16 -11.17
CA MET A 62 1.92 -4.22 -12.05
C MET A 62 1.39 -4.93 -13.30
N ASP A 63 2.21 -5.76 -13.95
CA ASP A 63 1.78 -6.61 -15.08
C ASP A 63 0.66 -7.57 -14.66
N PHE A 64 0.79 -8.22 -13.49
CA PHE A 64 -0.25 -9.11 -12.97
C PHE A 64 -1.59 -8.41 -12.74
N ALA A 65 -1.55 -7.18 -12.23
CA ALA A 65 -2.74 -6.37 -11.98
C ALA A 65 -3.42 -5.91 -13.29
N ARG A 66 -2.65 -5.77 -14.38
CA ARG A 66 -3.12 -5.38 -15.72
C ARG A 66 -2.60 -6.36 -16.79
N PRO A 67 -3.18 -7.57 -16.89
CA PRO A 67 -2.64 -8.63 -17.75
C PRO A 67 -2.57 -8.28 -19.24
N GLU A 68 -3.35 -7.30 -19.70
CA GLU A 68 -3.37 -6.84 -21.10
C GLU A 68 -2.31 -5.77 -21.41
N GLN A 69 -1.52 -5.35 -20.42
CA GLN A 69 -0.57 -4.25 -20.55
C GLN A 69 0.76 -4.56 -19.87
N HIS A 70 1.84 -4.05 -20.44
CA HIS A 70 3.17 -4.18 -19.87
C HIS A 70 3.58 -2.90 -19.17
N TYR A 71 4.05 -3.03 -17.94
CA TYR A 71 4.56 -1.94 -17.15
C TYR A 71 6.05 -1.72 -17.44
N SER A 72 6.37 -0.53 -17.95
CA SER A 72 7.75 -0.11 -18.16
C SER A 72 8.29 0.57 -16.90
N LEU A 73 9.28 -0.02 -16.25
CA LEU A 73 9.98 0.62 -15.13
C LEU A 73 10.76 1.87 -15.54
N ALA A 74 11.24 1.93 -16.79
CA ALA A 74 12.03 3.06 -17.28
C ALA A 74 11.16 4.31 -17.41
N GLU A 75 9.95 4.13 -17.95
CA GLU A 75 8.97 5.20 -18.20
C GLU A 75 7.97 5.37 -17.04
N ASP A 76 7.91 4.41 -16.11
CA ASP A 76 6.95 4.36 -15.00
C ASP A 76 5.51 4.50 -15.44
N THR A 77 5.19 3.77 -16.49
CA THR A 77 3.87 3.78 -17.10
C THR A 77 3.60 2.43 -17.72
N PHE A 78 2.32 2.16 -17.96
CA PHE A 78 1.91 1.05 -18.80
C PHE A 78 2.07 1.43 -20.26
N GLU A 79 2.59 0.52 -21.08
CA GLU A 79 2.72 0.71 -22.51
C GLU A 79 1.35 1.04 -23.13
N GLY A 80 1.30 2.17 -23.86
CA GLY A 80 0.07 2.66 -24.49
C GLY A 80 -0.99 3.23 -23.54
N ALA A 81 -0.71 3.31 -22.23
CA ALA A 81 -1.66 3.84 -21.26
C ALA A 81 -1.52 5.35 -21.07
N GLN A 82 -2.64 6.00 -20.73
CA GLN A 82 -2.66 7.40 -20.30
C GLN A 82 -2.42 7.55 -18.79
N ASP A 83 -2.45 6.45 -18.05
CA ASP A 83 -2.27 6.38 -16.60
C ASP A 83 -1.02 5.57 -16.22
N THR A 84 -0.37 5.98 -15.13
CA THR A 84 0.88 5.37 -14.64
C THR A 84 0.66 4.35 -13.52
N GLY A 85 -0.55 4.32 -12.94
CA GLY A 85 -0.88 3.54 -11.75
C GLY A 85 -1.89 2.42 -11.97
N LEU A 86 -2.36 1.86 -10.85
CA LEU A 86 -3.44 0.89 -10.81
C LEU A 86 -4.76 1.57 -10.45
N GLN A 87 -5.79 1.23 -11.22
CA GLN A 87 -7.19 1.56 -10.95
C GLN A 87 -7.76 0.69 -9.82
N PRO A 88 -8.87 1.09 -9.19
CA PRO A 88 -9.41 0.37 -8.02
C PRO A 88 -9.60 -1.15 -8.22
N ALA A 89 -10.18 -1.57 -9.35
CA ALA A 89 -10.37 -2.99 -9.65
C ALA A 89 -9.06 -3.78 -9.80
N GLN A 90 -8.01 -3.14 -10.32
CA GLN A 90 -6.69 -3.73 -10.51
C GLN A 90 -5.96 -3.87 -9.16
N VAL A 91 -6.15 -2.90 -8.26
CA VAL A 91 -5.71 -3.00 -6.86
C VAL A 91 -6.41 -4.15 -6.15
N VAL A 92 -7.74 -4.26 -6.27
CA VAL A 92 -8.50 -5.37 -5.66
C VAL A 92 -7.97 -6.72 -6.15
N ARG A 93 -7.78 -6.88 -7.46
CA ARG A 93 -7.18 -8.09 -8.06
C ARG A 93 -5.82 -8.41 -7.44
N LEU A 94 -4.91 -7.44 -7.43
CA LEU A 94 -3.55 -7.61 -6.92
C LEU A 94 -3.52 -7.96 -5.43
N VAL A 95 -4.23 -7.20 -4.59
CA VAL A 95 -4.24 -7.40 -3.14
C VAL A 95 -4.93 -8.70 -2.77
N SER A 96 -6.01 -9.07 -3.47
CA SER A 96 -6.67 -10.38 -3.25
C SER A 96 -5.75 -11.54 -3.60
N ALA A 97 -4.98 -11.43 -4.69
CA ALA A 97 -4.03 -12.46 -5.09
C ALA A 97 -2.86 -12.61 -4.11
N LEU A 98 -2.33 -11.50 -3.59
CA LEU A 98 -1.24 -11.49 -2.60
C LEU A 98 -1.69 -12.03 -1.23
N SER A 99 -2.86 -11.59 -0.75
CA SER A 99 -3.34 -11.92 0.59
C SER A 99 -4.13 -13.23 0.67
N GLY A 100 -4.66 -13.71 -0.46
CA GLY A 100 -5.63 -14.81 -0.50
C GLY A 100 -6.99 -14.43 0.08
N GLN A 101 -7.22 -13.15 0.39
CA GLN A 101 -8.44 -12.64 0.99
C GLN A 101 -9.27 -11.87 -0.03
N ALA A 102 -10.59 -11.95 0.10
CA ALA A 102 -11.47 -11.06 -0.61
C ALA A 102 -11.32 -9.64 -0.05
N VAL A 103 -10.95 -8.68 -0.89
CA VAL A 103 -10.90 -7.26 -0.56
C VAL A 103 -11.76 -6.45 -1.52
N GLU A 104 -12.04 -5.21 -1.15
CA GLU A 104 -12.71 -4.22 -1.98
C GLU A 104 -12.06 -2.85 -1.80
N THR A 105 -12.40 -1.93 -2.70
CA THR A 105 -12.06 -0.51 -2.55
C THR A 105 -13.29 0.29 -2.19
N ARG A 106 -13.18 1.23 -1.26
CA ARG A 106 -14.29 2.10 -0.86
C ARG A 106 -13.78 3.49 -0.53
N GLU A 107 -14.56 4.51 -0.87
CA GLU A 107 -14.39 5.85 -0.33
C GLU A 107 -14.56 5.80 1.20
N ILE A 108 -13.69 6.49 1.92
CA ILE A 108 -13.76 6.58 3.37
C ILE A 108 -13.55 8.03 3.80
N ASP A 109 -14.19 8.42 4.89
CA ASP A 109 -13.89 9.66 5.59
C ASP A 109 -12.78 9.45 6.63
N LEU A 110 -12.50 10.48 7.42
CA LEU A 110 -11.48 10.43 8.45
C LEU A 110 -11.81 9.43 9.58
N ASP A 111 -13.08 9.27 9.94
CA ASP A 111 -13.50 8.30 10.95
C ASP A 111 -13.34 6.87 10.45
N GLY A 112 -13.69 6.63 9.18
CA GLY A 112 -13.40 5.39 8.46
C GLY A 112 -11.90 5.09 8.42
N LEU A 113 -11.06 6.09 8.18
CA LEU A 113 -9.60 5.93 8.22
C LEU A 113 -9.11 5.54 9.62
N ARG A 114 -9.57 6.22 10.67
CA ARG A 114 -9.21 5.90 12.06
C ARG A 114 -9.60 4.46 12.41
N ALA A 115 -10.82 4.08 12.06
CA ALA A 115 -11.34 2.72 12.26
C ALA A 115 -10.50 1.69 11.50
N LEU A 116 -10.16 1.96 10.24
CA LEU A 116 -9.37 1.06 9.40
C LEU A 116 -7.94 0.92 9.92
N VAL A 117 -7.28 2.01 10.31
CA VAL A 117 -5.94 2.00 10.92
C VAL A 117 -5.94 1.17 12.21
N LYS A 118 -6.95 1.31 13.07
CA LYS A 118 -7.11 0.49 14.29
C LYS A 118 -7.30 -0.98 13.95
N ALA A 119 -8.21 -1.29 13.02
CA ALA A 119 -8.54 -2.66 12.62
C ALA A 119 -7.36 -3.39 11.94
N THR A 120 -6.52 -2.65 11.21
CA THR A 120 -5.35 -3.18 10.50
C THR A 120 -4.06 -3.07 11.30
N ASN A 121 -4.12 -2.63 12.56
CA ASN A 121 -2.96 -2.40 13.42
C ASN A 121 -1.89 -1.51 12.75
N GLY A 122 -2.33 -0.39 12.15
CA GLY A 122 -1.46 0.56 11.47
C GLY A 122 -1.05 0.15 10.06
N ARG A 123 -1.89 -0.61 9.36
CA ARG A 123 -1.61 -1.08 7.99
C ARG A 123 -2.81 -0.87 7.07
N ALA A 124 -3.29 0.37 7.04
CA ALA A 124 -4.43 0.74 6.20
C ALA A 124 -3.93 1.24 4.84
N PRO A 125 -4.11 0.49 3.73
CA PRO A 125 -3.76 0.97 2.40
C PRO A 125 -4.81 1.99 1.95
N VAL A 126 -4.36 3.21 1.68
CA VAL A 126 -5.23 4.34 1.33
C VAL A 126 -4.68 5.01 0.10
N VAL A 127 -5.55 5.35 -0.84
CA VAL A 127 -5.23 6.22 -1.95
C VAL A 127 -5.63 7.64 -1.62
N ILE A 128 -4.65 8.52 -1.79
CA ILE A 128 -4.82 9.95 -1.65
C ILE A 128 -4.59 10.63 -2.99
N ARG A 129 -5.23 11.78 -3.17
CA ARG A 129 -4.84 12.72 -4.21
C ARG A 129 -3.50 13.36 -3.81
N TRP A 130 -2.48 13.12 -4.62
CA TRP A 130 -1.12 13.59 -4.37
C TRP A 130 -0.98 15.07 -4.70
N SER A 131 -1.39 15.53 -5.89
CA SER A 131 -1.27 16.96 -6.22
C SER A 131 -2.29 17.84 -5.48
N SER A 132 -1.82 18.96 -4.91
CA SER A 132 -2.64 20.07 -4.39
C SER A 132 -3.34 20.87 -5.49
N ASP A 133 -2.82 20.81 -6.72
CA ASP A 133 -3.27 21.65 -7.84
C ASP A 133 -4.68 21.26 -8.28
N PRO A 134 -5.71 22.13 -8.12
CA PRO A 134 -7.08 21.88 -8.55
C PRO A 134 -7.22 21.68 -10.06
N ASP A 135 -6.32 22.26 -10.87
CA ASP A 135 -6.32 22.17 -12.33
C ASP A 135 -5.30 21.14 -12.86
N GLY A 136 -4.38 20.71 -11.99
CA GLY A 136 -3.35 19.73 -12.30
C GLY A 136 -3.94 18.34 -12.53
N LYS A 137 -3.29 17.54 -13.40
CA LYS A 137 -3.59 16.11 -13.53
C LYS A 137 -3.54 15.50 -12.14
N HIS A 138 -4.68 15.09 -11.60
CA HIS A 138 -4.76 14.47 -10.28
C HIS A 138 -3.96 13.16 -10.31
N SER A 139 -2.70 13.21 -9.86
CA SER A 139 -1.94 12.00 -9.56
C SER A 139 -2.53 11.43 -8.27
N TYR A 140 -3.19 10.29 -8.38
CA TYR A 140 -3.56 9.49 -7.23
C TYR A 140 -2.35 8.69 -6.79
N HIS A 141 -2.16 8.57 -5.49
CA HIS A 141 -1.04 7.83 -4.93
C HIS A 141 -1.49 6.97 -3.77
N MET A 142 -1.04 5.71 -3.77
CA MET A 142 -1.32 4.80 -2.67
C MET A 142 -0.26 4.95 -1.59
N VAL A 143 -0.71 5.13 -0.35
CA VAL A 143 0.12 5.18 0.85
C VAL A 143 -0.38 4.15 1.86
N MET A 144 0.48 3.81 2.81
CA MET A 144 0.09 2.97 3.95
C MET A 144 -0.12 3.85 5.17
N ALA A 145 -1.36 4.14 5.55
CA ALA A 145 -1.65 4.88 6.78
C ALA A 145 -1.35 4.00 8.01
N THR A 146 -0.53 4.54 8.92
CA THR A 146 0.01 3.80 10.07
C THR A 146 -0.52 4.30 11.40
N ALA A 147 -0.88 5.58 11.51
CA ALA A 147 -1.52 6.13 12.68
C ALA A 147 -2.32 7.39 12.33
N VAL A 148 -3.37 7.66 13.11
CA VAL A 148 -3.99 8.99 13.17
C VAL A 148 -3.89 9.46 14.62
N SER A 149 -3.11 10.51 14.86
CA SER A 149 -2.78 10.97 16.22
C SER A 149 -2.69 12.49 16.27
N GLY A 150 -3.39 13.08 17.25
CA GLY A 150 -3.56 14.53 17.35
C GLY A 150 -4.09 15.12 16.04
N GLU A 151 -3.38 16.12 15.53
CA GLU A 151 -3.70 16.84 14.30
C GLU A 151 -2.99 16.28 13.07
N HIS A 152 -2.51 15.03 13.10
CA HIS A 152 -1.74 14.45 12.00
C HIS A 152 -2.18 13.02 11.63
N VAL A 153 -2.05 12.72 10.34
CA VAL A 153 -2.02 11.35 9.80
C VAL A 153 -0.57 10.98 9.54
N TYR A 154 -0.16 9.84 10.06
CA TYR A 154 1.14 9.24 9.82
C TYR A 154 0.95 8.12 8.80
N TYR A 155 1.82 8.09 7.81
CA TYR A 155 1.74 7.10 6.75
C TYR A 155 3.12 6.80 6.20
N ARG A 156 3.19 5.77 5.37
CA ARG A 156 4.39 5.43 4.62
C ARG A 156 4.16 5.59 3.14
N ASN A 157 5.10 6.25 2.49
CA ASN A 157 5.09 6.44 1.05
C ASN A 157 5.87 5.31 0.36
N PRO A 158 5.30 4.65 -0.66
CA PRO A 158 5.98 3.58 -1.38
C PRO A 158 7.28 3.96 -2.07
N TRP A 159 7.45 5.24 -2.38
CA TRP A 159 8.66 5.78 -3.02
C TRP A 159 9.87 5.86 -2.07
N GLY A 160 9.68 5.63 -0.77
CA GLY A 160 10.76 5.64 0.21
C GLY A 160 11.26 7.05 0.53
N ASN A 161 12.50 7.17 1.00
CA ASN A 161 13.12 8.44 1.38
C ASN A 161 13.68 9.19 0.16
N ARG A 162 12.89 9.29 -0.91
CA ARG A 162 13.23 10.16 -2.04
C ARG A 162 12.96 11.59 -1.60
N GLY A 163 13.98 12.23 -1.03
CA GLY A 163 14.03 13.68 -0.98
C GLY A 163 13.83 14.19 -2.42
N ASP A 164 12.97 15.20 -2.57
CA ASP A 164 12.91 16.06 -3.75
C ASP A 164 12.17 15.55 -5.01
N GLN A 165 11.34 14.51 -4.97
CA GLN A 165 10.56 14.12 -6.16
C GLN A 165 9.22 14.85 -6.38
N ASP A 166 8.83 15.82 -5.54
CA ASP A 166 7.71 16.69 -5.89
C ASP A 166 7.70 18.01 -5.08
N GLU A 167 8.02 19.12 -5.76
CA GLU A 167 7.83 20.50 -5.26
C GLU A 167 6.34 20.82 -5.00
N THR A 168 5.41 20.02 -5.55
CA THR A 168 3.95 20.24 -5.53
C THR A 168 3.28 20.06 -4.15
N LEU A 169 4.04 19.60 -3.16
CA LEU A 169 3.59 19.39 -1.79
C LEU A 169 4.49 20.06 -0.74
N GLU A 170 5.32 21.03 -1.15
CA GLU A 170 6.09 21.86 -0.23
C GLU A 170 5.19 22.44 0.87
N GLY A 171 5.48 22.08 2.13
CA GLY A 171 4.80 22.60 3.32
C GLY A 171 3.62 21.77 3.86
N ALA A 172 3.06 20.84 3.08
CA ALA A 172 1.93 20.01 3.53
C ALA A 172 2.36 18.77 4.34
N ARG A 173 3.64 18.38 4.26
CA ARG A 173 4.15 17.10 4.76
C ARG A 173 5.50 17.23 5.42
N GLU A 174 5.73 16.36 6.41
CA GLU A 174 7.05 16.15 7.00
C GLU A 174 7.53 14.74 6.70
N VAL A 175 8.74 14.64 6.11
CA VAL A 175 9.37 13.37 5.72
C VAL A 175 10.40 12.96 6.76
N PHE A 176 10.29 11.73 7.26
CA PHE A 176 11.23 11.12 8.18
C PHE A 176 12.26 10.24 7.44
N LYS A 177 13.44 10.04 8.04
CA LYS A 177 14.60 9.35 7.42
C LYS A 177 14.36 7.89 6.98
N ASN A 178 13.20 7.31 7.26
CA ASN A 178 12.83 5.91 7.00
C ASN A 178 11.66 5.76 6.02
N GLY A 179 11.30 6.83 5.28
CA GLY A 179 10.17 6.82 4.34
C GLY A 179 8.79 6.87 5.02
N PHE A 180 8.76 7.09 6.34
CA PHE A 180 7.55 7.55 7.00
C PHE A 180 7.38 9.03 6.72
N GLU A 181 6.13 9.43 6.59
CA GLU A 181 5.72 10.82 6.45
C GLU A 181 4.59 11.10 7.45
N ARG A 182 4.37 12.38 7.74
CA ARG A 182 3.12 12.85 8.33
C ARG A 182 2.55 14.02 7.56
N MET A 183 1.24 14.15 7.58
CA MET A 183 0.48 15.24 7.00
C MET A 183 -0.54 15.76 8.01
N ALA A 184 -0.84 17.05 7.97
CA ALA A 184 -1.89 17.64 8.79
C ALA A 184 -3.23 16.96 8.51
N LEU A 185 -4.04 16.75 9.55
CA LEU A 185 -5.28 15.97 9.50
C LEU A 185 -6.26 16.48 8.44
N GLY A 186 -6.56 17.79 8.45
CA GLY A 186 -7.49 18.40 7.50
C GLY A 186 -6.98 18.37 6.05
N GLU A 187 -5.66 18.46 5.88
CA GLU A 187 -5.04 18.33 4.56
C GLU A 187 -5.15 16.88 4.03
N PHE A 188 -4.88 15.90 4.88
CA PHE A 188 -5.02 14.49 4.52
C PHE A 188 -6.48 14.14 4.22
N GLU A 189 -7.42 14.59 5.06
CA GLU A 189 -8.86 14.39 4.88
C GLU A 189 -9.36 14.90 3.53
N GLY A 190 -8.98 16.12 3.15
CA GLY A 190 -9.33 16.70 1.83
C GLY A 190 -8.74 15.95 0.63
N ARG A 191 -7.83 14.99 0.86
CA ARG A 191 -7.13 14.21 -0.17
C ARG A 191 -7.51 12.76 -0.20
N ILE A 192 -8.21 12.22 0.81
CA ILE A 192 -8.62 10.81 0.79
C ILE A 192 -9.51 10.58 -0.42
N ALA A 193 -9.09 9.64 -1.27
CA ALA A 193 -9.91 9.19 -2.39
C ALA A 193 -10.66 7.91 -1.99
N TRP A 194 -9.92 6.87 -1.60
CA TRP A 194 -10.48 5.57 -1.22
C TRP A 194 -9.45 4.73 -0.47
N ALA A 195 -9.89 3.67 0.17
CA ALA A 195 -9.03 2.70 0.83
C ALA A 195 -9.27 1.28 0.33
N VAL A 196 -8.32 0.38 0.60
CA VAL A 196 -8.47 -1.06 0.42
C VAL A 196 -8.86 -1.68 1.75
N LEU A 197 -9.95 -2.43 1.77
CA LEU A 197 -10.53 -3.05 2.97
C LEU A 197 -10.92 -4.51 2.70
N PRO A 198 -11.01 -5.36 3.73
CA PRO A 198 -11.64 -6.67 3.60
C PRO A 198 -13.06 -6.54 3.02
N ALA A 199 -13.45 -7.44 2.12
CA ALA A 199 -14.76 -7.39 1.51
C ALA A 199 -15.88 -7.48 2.57
N GLY A 200 -16.84 -6.55 2.51
CA GLY A 200 -17.93 -6.48 3.47
C GLY A 200 -17.52 -5.88 4.83
N TRP A 201 -16.32 -5.31 4.94
CA TRP A 201 -15.91 -4.59 6.14
C TRP A 201 -16.86 -3.41 6.38
N ALA A 202 -17.23 -3.26 7.65
CA ALA A 202 -17.94 -2.09 8.16
C ALA A 202 -17.13 -1.53 9.33
N PRO A 203 -17.01 -0.20 9.46
CA PRO A 203 -16.40 0.37 10.64
C PRO A 203 -17.19 -0.09 11.88
N PRO A 204 -16.52 -0.40 13.00
CA PRO A 204 -17.23 -0.64 14.24
C PRO A 204 -18.10 0.59 14.56
N PRO A 205 -19.26 0.41 15.20
CA PRO A 205 -20.03 1.54 15.69
C PRO A 205 -19.12 2.42 16.54
N PRO A 206 -19.29 3.76 16.50
CA PRO A 206 -18.50 4.65 17.34
C PRO A 206 -18.58 4.15 18.77
N GLU A 207 -17.42 3.94 19.41
CA GLU A 207 -17.39 3.54 20.81
C GLU A 207 -18.22 4.59 21.57
N PRO A 208 -19.27 4.17 22.31
CA PRO A 208 -20.00 5.13 23.11
C PRO A 208 -18.98 5.84 23.98
N LEU A 209 -19.09 7.17 24.09
CA LEU A 209 -18.30 7.98 25.01
C LEU A 209 -18.61 7.51 26.43
N LEU A 210 -17.95 6.42 26.83
CA LEU A 210 -17.92 5.98 28.20
C LEU A 210 -17.05 7.00 28.90
N LEU A 211 -17.70 7.88 29.65
CA LEU A 211 -17.08 8.70 30.69
C LEU A 211 -16.55 7.75 31.77
N THR A 212 -15.49 7.02 31.45
CA THR A 212 -14.76 6.19 32.39
C THR A 212 -13.36 6.76 32.53
N ASP A 213 -12.90 6.84 33.77
CA ASP A 213 -11.57 7.30 34.12
C ASP A 213 -10.50 6.57 33.28
N PRO A 214 -9.40 7.25 32.89
CA PRO A 214 -8.39 6.69 32.00
C PRO A 214 -7.74 5.44 32.62
N VAL A 215 -8.17 4.27 32.16
CA VAL A 215 -7.49 3.00 32.45
C VAL A 215 -6.22 2.96 31.60
N ARG A 216 -5.08 2.70 32.23
CA ARG A 216 -3.80 2.55 31.53
C ARG A 216 -3.93 1.46 30.45
N PRO A 217 -3.60 1.75 29.18
CA PRO A 217 -3.66 0.73 28.14
C PRO A 217 -2.58 -0.33 28.40
N GLU A 218 -3.00 -1.60 28.48
CA GLU A 218 -2.08 -2.72 28.29
C GLU A 218 -1.63 -2.76 26.82
N PRO A 219 -0.39 -3.20 26.53
CA PRO A 219 0.07 -3.35 25.16
C PRO A 219 -0.87 -4.28 24.37
N PRO A 220 -1.34 -3.87 23.18
CA PRO A 220 -2.28 -4.67 22.41
C PRO A 220 -1.64 -6.00 22.02
N ARG A 221 -2.22 -7.10 22.48
CA ARG A 221 -2.00 -8.43 21.89
C ARG A 221 -2.75 -8.46 20.56
N GLY A 222 -2.08 -8.00 19.50
CA GLY A 222 -2.67 -7.71 18.19
C GLY A 222 -3.40 -8.90 17.54
N PHE A 223 -4.57 -8.62 16.98
CA PHE A 223 -5.45 -9.54 16.25
C PHE A 223 -4.80 -10.12 14.97
N PHE A 224 -3.89 -9.38 14.32
CA PHE A 224 -3.10 -9.91 13.19
C PHE A 224 -2.01 -10.92 13.59
N GLY A 225 -1.64 -10.99 14.87
CA GLY A 225 -0.79 -12.09 15.36
C GLY A 225 -1.49 -13.45 15.25
N ARG A 226 -2.82 -13.49 15.48
CA ARG A 226 -3.58 -14.75 15.43
C ARG A 226 -4.01 -15.16 14.01
N LEU A 227 -4.14 -14.22 13.08
CA LEU A 227 -4.42 -14.55 11.67
C LEU A 227 -3.20 -15.23 11.02
N TRP A 228 -1.99 -14.83 11.40
CA TRP A 228 -0.73 -15.43 10.98
C TRP A 228 -0.51 -16.83 11.61
N ASP A 229 -0.79 -16.98 12.90
CA ASP A 229 -0.68 -18.27 13.62
C ASP A 229 -1.72 -19.32 13.17
N SER A 230 -2.84 -18.93 12.54
CA SER A 230 -3.86 -19.87 12.04
C SER A 230 -3.60 -20.39 10.62
N LEU A 231 -2.74 -19.69 9.86
CA LEU A 231 -2.38 -20.07 8.49
C LEU A 231 -1.06 -20.86 8.44
N PHE A 232 -0.25 -20.79 9.51
CA PHE A 232 1.09 -21.39 9.55
C PHE A 232 1.44 -22.02 10.92
N GLY A 233 0.43 -22.40 11.70
CA GLY A 233 0.54 -23.29 12.88
C GLY A 233 -0.02 -24.68 12.58
#